data_AF-A0AA38WW16-F1
#
_entry.id   AF-A0AA38WW16-F1
#
_cell.length_a   1.000
_cell.length_b   1.000
_cell.length_c   1.000
_cell.angle_alpha   90.00
_cell.angle_beta   90.00
_cell.angle_gamma   90.00
#
_symmetry.space_group_name_H-M   'P 1'
#
loop_
_entity.id
_entity.type
_entity.pdbx_description
1 polymer ?
#
loop_
_entity_poly.entity_id
_entity_poly.type
_entity_poly.pdbx_seq_one_letter_code
_entity_poly.pdbx_strand_id
1 'polypeptide(L)'
;MAEYERRSAAEPAPIVSSTLLERPPTTTTDEKRLTITSSSLIRHSPGHPMSANQALEYPPHPFAESLTLILAGIPPGFSDLALTGTLSTRTILLLDQISSWAALTSKPRRSANLSQRDLFLISTGSVESAKSAVAILFALPPIATGPTLEHCLCLVLCLSIRGARHKARPARSYVRLWTDFVACARLLAARYLTRAEEHCLIWMTFLTGYGSESRAWEGQIEGLLDLLVQRYSDRVGREWEDWEGVLRDFWWLEPLGSDWCRLWERSMVRLG
;
A
#
# COMPACT_ATOMS: atom_id res chain seq x y z
N MET A 1 39.56 55.43 0.10
CA MET A 1 40.29 54.16 0.32
C MET A 1 39.49 53.12 -0.44
N ALA A 2 39.89 52.74 -1.67
CA ALA A 2 41.08 51.91 -1.99
C ALA A 2 40.86 50.50 -1.41
N GLU A 3 40.87 49.39 -2.16
CA GLU A 3 41.42 49.03 -3.50
C GLU A 3 40.61 47.78 -3.98
N TYR A 4 40.23 47.51 -5.25
CA TYR A 4 40.93 47.52 -6.55
C TYR A 4 42.17 46.59 -6.49
N GLU A 5 42.26 45.42 -7.13
CA GLU A 5 42.15 45.22 -8.59
C GLU A 5 42.31 43.72 -9.00
N ARG A 6 41.61 43.25 -10.06
CA ARG A 6 42.09 42.34 -11.15
C ARG A 6 42.69 40.93 -10.82
N ARG A 7 42.79 39.94 -11.74
CA ARG A 7 42.62 39.85 -13.23
C ARG A 7 42.38 38.40 -13.70
N SER A 8 41.71 38.25 -14.86
CA SER A 8 41.97 37.34 -16.01
C SER A 8 42.25 35.84 -15.76
N ALA A 9 41.45 34.86 -16.21
CA ALA A 9 40.96 34.52 -17.57
C ALA A 9 42.02 33.94 -18.53
N ALA A 10 41.79 32.69 -19.00
CA ALA A 10 42.27 32.10 -20.25
C ALA A 10 41.61 30.72 -20.54
N GLU A 11 40.89 30.60 -21.66
CA GLU A 11 40.69 29.36 -22.44
C GLU A 11 41.59 29.50 -23.71
N PRO A 12 42.10 28.43 -24.36
CA PRO A 12 41.27 27.65 -25.32
C PRO A 12 41.68 26.16 -25.54
N ALA A 13 40.90 25.45 -26.37
CA ALA A 13 41.22 24.14 -27.01
C ALA A 13 42.13 24.34 -28.28
N PRO A 14 42.27 23.43 -29.30
CA PRO A 14 41.73 22.06 -29.57
C PRO A 14 42.71 21.05 -30.31
N ILE A 15 42.16 20.02 -31.02
CA ILE A 15 42.71 19.13 -32.11
C ILE A 15 43.78 18.05 -31.68
N VAL A 16 44.00 16.84 -32.27
CA VAL A 16 43.71 16.17 -33.57
C VAL A 16 43.44 14.63 -33.45
N SER A 17 42.71 14.09 -34.44
CA SER A 17 42.49 12.70 -34.95
C SER A 17 43.61 11.63 -34.74
N SER A 18 43.40 10.30 -34.90
CA SER A 18 43.12 9.66 -36.21
C SER A 18 42.98 8.11 -36.20
N THR A 19 42.20 7.57 -37.17
CA THR A 19 42.34 6.27 -37.94
C THR A 19 42.39 4.91 -37.20
N LEU A 20 41.45 3.96 -37.43
CA LEU A 20 41.14 3.08 -38.61
C LEU A 20 41.81 1.68 -38.53
N LEU A 21 41.01 0.60 -38.56
CA LEU A 21 41.30 -0.64 -39.30
C LEU A 21 40.06 -1.55 -39.40
N GLU A 22 40.00 -2.38 -40.45
CA GLU A 22 38.77 -3.00 -40.97
C GLU A 22 38.61 -4.51 -40.66
N ARG A 23 37.34 -4.93 -40.72
CA ARG A 23 36.70 -6.25 -40.94
C ARG A 23 37.35 -7.20 -42.01
N PRO A 24 36.78 -8.38 -42.35
CA PRO A 24 36.15 -9.53 -41.61
C PRO A 24 36.78 -10.88 -42.12
N PRO A 25 36.10 -11.97 -42.60
CA PRO A 25 34.87 -12.72 -42.25
C PRO A 25 35.08 -14.26 -42.06
N THR A 26 33.98 -15.05 -42.14
CA THR A 26 33.84 -16.54 -42.25
C THR A 26 33.92 -17.37 -40.96
N THR A 27 33.14 -18.46 -40.76
CA THR A 27 32.15 -19.15 -41.63
C THR A 27 30.94 -19.73 -40.87
N THR A 28 29.89 -20.05 -41.63
CA THR A 28 28.58 -20.64 -41.29
C THR A 28 28.63 -22.03 -40.66
N THR A 29 27.67 -22.37 -39.79
CA THR A 29 27.07 -23.74 -39.71
C THR A 29 25.63 -23.64 -39.22
N ASP A 30 24.68 -24.22 -39.97
CA ASP A 30 23.28 -24.40 -39.61
C ASP A 30 23.11 -25.58 -38.65
N GLU A 31 22.36 -25.42 -37.55
CA GLU A 31 21.64 -26.55 -36.94
C GLU A 31 20.22 -26.13 -36.52
N LYS A 32 19.22 -26.65 -37.24
CA LYS A 32 17.81 -26.59 -36.86
C LYS A 32 17.54 -27.61 -35.75
N ARG A 33 17.16 -27.17 -34.54
CA ARG A 33 16.42 -28.05 -33.62
C ARG A 33 15.39 -27.34 -32.73
N LEU A 34 14.13 -27.55 -33.11
CA LEU A 34 12.94 -27.64 -32.27
C LEU A 34 12.78 -26.61 -31.14
N THR A 35 11.97 -25.60 -31.44
CA THR A 35 11.31 -24.71 -30.47
C THR A 35 10.47 -25.53 -29.49
N ILE A 36 11.02 -25.81 -28.30
CA ILE A 36 10.24 -26.21 -27.14
C ILE A 36 10.18 -24.99 -26.23
N THR A 37 9.05 -24.28 -26.30
CA THR A 37 8.76 -23.12 -25.44
C THR A 37 8.50 -23.62 -24.02
N SER A 38 9.59 -23.88 -23.28
CA SER A 38 9.54 -24.34 -21.90
C SER A 38 9.02 -23.21 -21.00
N SER A 39 7.71 -23.25 -20.70
CA SER A 39 7.09 -22.37 -19.70
C SER A 39 7.87 -22.45 -18.39
N SER A 40 8.50 -21.35 -17.99
CA SER A 40 9.23 -21.26 -16.73
C SER A 40 8.24 -21.27 -15.56
N LEU A 41 7.91 -22.46 -15.09
CA LEU A 41 7.16 -22.69 -13.86
C LEU A 41 7.85 -21.92 -12.72
N ILE A 42 7.20 -20.86 -12.23
CA ILE A 42 7.62 -20.17 -11.00
C ILE A 42 7.30 -21.11 -9.84
N ARG A 43 8.23 -22.03 -9.57
CA ARG A 43 8.28 -22.78 -8.31
C ARG A 43 8.62 -21.79 -7.20
N HIS A 44 7.60 -21.32 -6.49
CA HIS A 44 7.81 -20.62 -5.23
C HIS A 44 8.41 -21.58 -4.21
N SER A 45 9.74 -21.52 -4.07
CA SER A 45 10.46 -22.20 -2.99
C SER A 45 10.20 -21.46 -1.67
N PRO A 46 9.76 -22.15 -0.59
CA PRO A 46 9.46 -21.48 0.67
C PRO A 46 10.75 -21.08 1.38
N GLY A 47 11.11 -19.78 1.35
CA GLY A 47 12.18 -19.24 2.19
C GLY A 47 13.09 -18.16 1.61
N HIS A 48 12.85 -17.63 0.40
CA HIS A 48 13.66 -16.50 -0.09
C HIS A 48 13.13 -15.14 0.42
N PRO A 49 13.97 -14.30 1.05
CA PRO A 49 13.57 -12.96 1.46
C PRO A 49 13.28 -12.11 0.22
N MET A 50 12.13 -11.43 0.20
CA MET A 50 11.73 -10.63 -0.95
C MET A 50 12.68 -9.44 -1.15
N SER A 51 13.45 -9.44 -2.23
CA SER A 51 14.34 -8.33 -2.58
C SER A 51 13.57 -7.02 -2.73
N ALA A 52 14.01 -5.98 -2.01
CA ALA A 52 13.40 -4.65 -2.05
C ALA A 52 13.62 -3.90 -3.38
N ASN A 53 14.56 -4.37 -4.22
CA ASN A 53 14.94 -3.75 -5.50
C ASN A 53 14.17 -4.30 -6.73
N GLN A 54 13.23 -5.21 -6.56
CA GLN A 54 12.44 -5.74 -7.68
C GLN A 54 11.22 -4.85 -7.93
N ALA A 55 11.12 -4.32 -9.15
CA ALA A 55 10.00 -3.51 -9.60
C ALA A 55 8.65 -4.23 -9.37
N LEU A 56 7.62 -3.45 -9.05
CA LEU A 56 6.27 -3.99 -8.84
C LEU A 56 5.65 -4.41 -10.18
N GLU A 57 5.23 -5.66 -10.24
CA GLU A 57 4.49 -6.23 -11.36
C GLU A 57 2.99 -6.12 -11.07
N TYR A 58 2.23 -5.58 -12.01
CA TYR A 58 0.78 -5.48 -11.96
C TYR A 58 0.19 -6.56 -12.86
N PRO A 59 -0.69 -7.44 -12.35
CA PRO A 59 -1.16 -8.60 -13.10
C PRO A 59 -2.03 -8.14 -14.29
N PRO A 60 -1.76 -8.62 -15.53
CA PRO A 60 -2.61 -8.33 -16.67
C PRO A 60 -3.92 -9.13 -16.62
N HIS A 61 -4.96 -8.59 -17.23
CA HIS A 61 -6.22 -9.32 -17.43
C HIS A 61 -6.18 -10.19 -18.71
N PRO A 62 -6.77 -11.40 -18.71
CA PRO A 62 -7.37 -12.09 -17.56
C PRO A 62 -6.29 -12.62 -16.59
N PHE A 63 -6.61 -12.62 -15.29
CA PHE A 63 -5.72 -13.15 -14.26
C PHE A 63 -5.45 -14.65 -14.43
N ALA A 64 -4.24 -15.07 -14.04
CA ALA A 64 -3.88 -16.48 -13.93
C ALA A 64 -4.70 -17.17 -12.83
N GLU A 65 -5.06 -18.44 -13.04
CA GLU A 65 -5.89 -19.25 -12.14
C GLU A 65 -5.41 -19.23 -10.68
N SER A 66 -4.09 -19.30 -10.45
CA SER A 66 -3.49 -19.21 -9.13
C SER A 66 -3.77 -17.88 -8.41
N LEU A 67 -3.80 -16.77 -9.15
CA LEU A 67 -4.13 -15.45 -8.62
C LEU A 67 -5.64 -15.34 -8.36
N THR A 68 -6.48 -15.90 -9.23
CA THR A 68 -7.94 -15.97 -9.02
C THR A 68 -8.29 -16.73 -7.74
N LEU A 69 -7.61 -17.83 -7.44
CA LEU A 69 -7.78 -18.57 -6.18
C LEU A 69 -7.40 -17.74 -4.95
N ILE A 70 -6.33 -16.95 -5.03
CA ILE A 70 -5.92 -16.02 -3.97
C ILE A 70 -6.97 -14.92 -3.78
N LEU A 71 -7.46 -14.33 -4.87
CA LEU A 71 -8.50 -13.29 -4.83
C LEU A 71 -9.85 -13.81 -4.29
N ALA A 72 -10.12 -15.11 -4.38
CA ALA A 72 -11.28 -15.73 -3.74
C ALA A 72 -11.10 -15.95 -2.22
N GLY A 73 -9.87 -15.84 -1.70
CA GLY A 73 -9.54 -16.03 -0.27
C GLY A 73 -9.44 -14.74 0.55
N ILE A 74 -9.34 -13.58 -0.10
CA ILE A 74 -9.28 -12.25 0.55
C ILE A 74 -10.68 -11.60 0.60
N PRO A 75 -10.89 -10.58 1.47
CA PRO A 75 -12.16 -9.84 1.50
C PRO A 75 -12.56 -9.24 0.15
N PRO A 76 -13.85 -9.25 -0.21
CA PRO A 76 -14.33 -8.91 -1.56
C PRO A 76 -13.95 -7.49 -2.00
N GLY A 77 -13.92 -6.51 -1.10
CA GLY A 77 -13.49 -5.13 -1.40
C GLY A 77 -12.03 -5.04 -1.86
N PHE A 78 -11.16 -5.96 -1.43
CA PHE A 78 -9.80 -6.08 -1.98
C PHE A 78 -9.76 -6.84 -3.31
N SER A 79 -10.63 -7.82 -3.50
CA SER A 79 -10.74 -8.57 -4.76
C SER A 79 -11.24 -7.67 -5.89
N ASP A 80 -12.29 -6.90 -5.64
CA ASP A 80 -12.80 -5.87 -6.55
C ASP A 80 -11.76 -4.80 -6.84
N LEU A 81 -10.96 -4.41 -5.84
CA LEU A 81 -9.87 -3.46 -6.02
C LEU A 81 -8.71 -4.05 -6.86
N ALA A 82 -8.38 -5.33 -6.70
CA ALA A 82 -7.40 -5.99 -7.55
C ALA A 82 -7.88 -6.01 -9.02
N LEU A 83 -9.18 -6.24 -9.25
CA LEU A 83 -9.78 -6.24 -10.60
C LEU A 83 -9.64 -4.89 -11.32
N THR A 84 -9.50 -3.75 -10.61
CA THR A 84 -9.23 -2.45 -11.26
C THR A 84 -7.79 -2.30 -11.79
N GLY A 85 -6.91 -3.26 -11.52
CA GLY A 85 -5.50 -3.23 -11.92
C GLY A 85 -4.63 -2.29 -11.07
N THR A 86 -5.15 -1.82 -9.93
CA THR A 86 -4.48 -0.83 -9.07
C THR A 86 -3.52 -1.43 -8.05
N LEU A 87 -3.52 -2.76 -7.88
CA LEU A 87 -2.68 -3.48 -6.92
C LEU A 87 -1.63 -4.32 -7.64
N SER A 88 -0.37 -4.20 -7.23
CA SER A 88 0.67 -5.14 -7.65
C SER A 88 0.41 -6.56 -7.12
N THR A 89 0.96 -7.56 -7.81
CA THR A 89 0.94 -8.97 -7.37
C THR A 89 1.52 -9.13 -5.96
N ARG A 90 2.52 -8.31 -5.60
CA ARG A 90 3.13 -8.32 -4.25
C ARG A 90 2.17 -7.83 -3.17
N THR A 91 1.33 -6.84 -3.48
CA THR A 91 0.29 -6.38 -2.55
C THR A 91 -0.83 -7.39 -2.43
N ILE A 92 -1.29 -8.03 -3.52
CA ILE A 92 -2.31 -9.08 -3.45
C ILE A 92 -1.84 -10.24 -2.56
N LEU A 93 -0.59 -10.70 -2.72
CA LEU A 93 0.02 -11.73 -1.86
C LEU A 93 0.16 -11.30 -0.39
N LEU A 94 0.39 -10.01 -0.13
CA LEU A 94 0.40 -9.47 1.24
C LEU A 94 -1.00 -9.49 1.87
N LEU A 95 -2.05 -9.16 1.10
CA LEU A 95 -3.44 -9.21 1.58
C LEU A 95 -3.87 -10.65 1.89
N ASP A 96 -3.44 -11.63 1.11
CA ASP A 96 -3.62 -13.06 1.41
C ASP A 96 -2.90 -13.47 2.71
N GLN A 97 -1.61 -13.13 2.83
CA GLN A 97 -0.82 -13.35 4.05
C GLN A 97 -1.51 -12.76 5.29
N ILE A 98 -2.08 -11.55 5.19
CA ILE A 98 -2.79 -10.91 6.30
C ILE A 98 -4.11 -11.61 6.61
N SER A 99 -4.87 -12.01 5.60
CA SER A 99 -6.16 -12.68 5.77
C SER A 99 -6.04 -13.97 6.59
N SER A 100 -4.91 -14.68 6.48
CA SER A 100 -4.61 -15.88 7.29
C SER A 100 -4.62 -15.67 8.81
N TRP A 101 -4.36 -14.44 9.30
CA TRP A 101 -4.34 -14.11 10.73
C TRP A 101 -5.33 -13.00 11.14
N ALA A 102 -5.81 -12.17 10.21
CA ALA A 102 -6.85 -11.16 10.48
C ALA A 102 -8.18 -11.78 10.93
N ALA A 103 -8.52 -12.98 10.45
CA ALA A 103 -9.69 -13.73 10.93
C ALA A 103 -9.62 -14.15 12.42
N LEU A 104 -8.45 -14.03 13.06
CA LEU A 104 -8.26 -14.26 14.49
C LEU A 104 -8.45 -12.98 15.33
N THR A 105 -8.35 -11.79 14.71
CA THR A 105 -8.56 -10.50 15.39
C THR A 105 -9.99 -9.98 15.26
N SER A 106 -10.75 -10.43 14.26
CA SER A 106 -12.15 -10.02 14.03
C SER A 106 -13.16 -10.58 15.03
N LYS A 107 -12.85 -11.71 15.67
CA LYS A 107 -13.73 -12.35 16.65
C LYS A 107 -13.78 -11.54 17.95
N PRO A 108 -14.97 -11.17 18.47
CA PRO A 108 -15.07 -10.41 19.71
C PRO A 108 -14.39 -11.16 20.86
N ARG A 109 -13.57 -10.43 21.64
CA ARG A 109 -12.71 -10.95 22.71
C ARG A 109 -13.50 -11.69 23.81
N ARG A 110 -13.79 -12.97 23.61
CA ARG A 110 -13.86 -13.95 24.69
C ARG A 110 -12.43 -14.31 25.07
N SER A 111 -11.85 -13.48 25.93
CA SER A 111 -10.41 -13.45 26.31
C SER A 111 -9.83 -14.71 26.95
N ALA A 112 -10.60 -15.80 27.06
CA ALA A 112 -10.20 -17.06 27.67
C ALA A 112 -9.58 -18.09 26.70
N ASN A 113 -9.85 -18.02 25.38
CA ASN A 113 -9.70 -19.19 24.49
C ASN A 113 -8.74 -19.02 23.28
N LEU A 114 -7.99 -17.92 23.14
CA LEU A 114 -6.94 -17.86 22.11
C LEU A 114 -5.76 -18.72 22.53
N SER A 115 -5.34 -19.66 21.68
CA SER A 115 -4.19 -20.51 21.99
C SER A 115 -2.88 -19.71 21.91
N GLN A 116 -1.83 -20.21 22.57
CA GLN A 116 -0.49 -19.63 22.45
C GLN A 116 -0.01 -19.59 20.98
N ARG A 117 -0.47 -20.54 20.15
CA ARG A 117 -0.19 -20.58 18.70
C ARG A 117 -0.87 -19.43 17.96
N ASP A 118 -2.11 -19.09 18.30
CA ASP A 118 -2.84 -17.99 17.67
C ASP A 118 -2.20 -16.64 18.03
N LEU A 119 -1.84 -16.45 19.30
CA LEU A 119 -1.13 -15.25 19.77
C LEU A 119 0.24 -15.11 19.09
N PHE A 120 0.99 -16.21 18.94
CA PHE A 120 2.25 -16.23 18.21
C PHE A 120 2.05 -15.91 16.72
N LEU A 121 1.03 -16.49 16.07
CA LEU A 121 0.73 -16.26 14.66
C LEU A 121 0.32 -14.80 14.40
N ILE A 122 -0.52 -14.21 15.25
CA ILE A 122 -0.86 -12.78 15.17
C ILE A 122 0.40 -11.93 15.36
N SER A 123 1.26 -12.25 16.35
CA SER A 123 2.45 -11.45 16.62
C SER A 123 3.53 -11.55 15.54
N THR A 124 3.75 -12.73 14.95
CA THR A 124 4.77 -12.93 13.91
C THR A 124 4.25 -12.59 12.53
N GLY A 125 3.02 -13.00 12.21
CA GLY A 125 2.31 -12.69 10.97
C GLY A 125 2.17 -11.18 10.78
N SER A 126 1.75 -10.44 11.81
CA SER A 126 1.69 -8.98 11.73
C SER A 126 3.07 -8.37 11.48
N VAL A 127 4.09 -8.68 12.28
CA VAL A 127 5.47 -8.15 12.08
C VAL A 127 5.99 -8.43 10.67
N GLU A 128 5.76 -9.63 10.12
CA GLU A 128 6.21 -9.97 8.76
C GLU A 128 5.40 -9.21 7.70
N SER A 129 4.08 -9.11 7.83
CA SER A 129 3.24 -8.30 6.96
C SER A 129 3.66 -6.82 6.93
N ALA A 130 4.13 -6.25 8.05
CA ALA A 130 4.68 -4.89 8.03
C ALA A 130 6.05 -4.79 7.33
N LYS A 131 6.90 -5.81 7.39
CA LYS A 131 8.14 -5.83 6.58
C LYS A 131 7.80 -5.87 5.09
N SER A 132 6.85 -6.72 4.69
CA SER A 132 6.36 -6.80 3.31
C SER A 132 5.77 -5.48 2.83
N ALA A 133 4.92 -4.83 3.64
CA ALA A 133 4.36 -3.50 3.33
C ALA A 133 5.46 -2.43 3.17
N VAL A 134 6.48 -2.42 4.04
CA VAL A 134 7.63 -1.52 3.92
C VAL A 134 8.46 -1.82 2.66
N ALA A 135 8.66 -3.09 2.31
CA ALA A 135 9.38 -3.48 1.10
C ALA A 135 8.63 -3.08 -0.19
N ILE A 136 7.29 -3.10 -0.17
CA ILE A 136 6.45 -2.60 -1.27
C ILE A 136 6.53 -1.07 -1.34
N LEU A 137 6.48 -0.36 -0.21
CA LEU A 137 6.67 1.10 -0.17
C LEU A 137 8.02 1.56 -0.71
N PHE A 138 9.09 0.78 -0.56
CA PHE A 138 10.39 1.08 -1.17
C PHE A 138 10.48 0.72 -2.66
N ALA A 139 9.60 -0.15 -3.17
CA ALA A 139 9.52 -0.52 -4.59
C ALA A 139 8.53 0.37 -5.40
N LEU A 140 7.67 1.12 -4.72
CA LEU A 140 6.79 2.13 -5.32
C LEU A 140 7.58 3.39 -5.75
N PRO A 141 7.13 4.10 -6.80
CA PRO A 141 7.63 5.44 -7.12
C PRO A 141 7.47 6.40 -5.92
N PRO A 142 8.31 7.43 -5.74
CA PRO A 142 8.17 8.34 -4.61
C PRO A 142 6.79 9.02 -4.59
N ILE A 143 6.16 9.16 -3.41
CA ILE A 143 4.86 9.83 -3.22
C ILE A 143 4.77 11.18 -3.96
N ALA A 144 5.88 11.94 -3.99
CA ALA A 144 5.99 13.23 -4.67
C ALA A 144 5.80 13.18 -6.21
N THR A 145 5.99 12.03 -6.86
CA THR A 145 5.72 11.85 -8.29
C THR A 145 4.25 11.55 -8.59
N GLY A 146 3.44 11.27 -7.56
CA GLY A 146 2.02 10.95 -7.66
C GLY A 146 1.64 9.80 -6.74
N PRO A 147 0.85 10.04 -5.67
CA PRO A 147 0.42 8.96 -4.78
C PRO A 147 -0.53 7.99 -5.52
N THR A 148 -0.39 6.71 -5.18
CA THR A 148 -1.29 5.61 -5.61
C THR A 148 -2.01 5.05 -4.39
N LEU A 149 -3.12 4.35 -4.61
CA LEU A 149 -3.84 3.72 -3.51
C LEU A 149 -2.98 2.66 -2.78
N GLU A 150 -2.09 1.97 -3.51
CA GLU A 150 -1.14 1.01 -2.95
C GLU A 150 -0.16 1.64 -1.93
N HIS A 151 0.18 2.93 -2.08
CA HIS A 151 0.90 3.68 -1.04
C HIS A 151 0.09 3.78 0.25
N CYS A 152 -1.16 4.29 0.14
CA CYS A 152 -2.04 4.41 1.30
C CYS A 152 -2.24 3.07 1.99
N LEU A 153 -2.47 2.00 1.22
CA LEU A 153 -2.70 0.66 1.73
C LEU A 153 -1.49 0.16 2.52
N CYS A 154 -0.28 0.23 1.96
CA CYS A 154 0.92 -0.19 2.67
C CYS A 154 1.24 0.68 3.89
N LEU A 155 0.95 2.00 3.85
CA LEU A 155 1.07 2.89 5.00
C LEU A 155 0.10 2.50 6.13
N VAL A 156 -1.19 2.30 5.82
CA VAL A 156 -2.21 1.86 6.79
C VAL A 156 -1.90 0.47 7.37
N LEU A 157 -1.39 -0.45 6.55
CA LEU A 157 -0.90 -1.75 7.03
C LEU A 157 0.24 -1.58 8.04
N CYS A 158 1.24 -0.74 7.74
CA CYS A 158 2.33 -0.44 8.68
C CYS A 158 1.85 0.19 9.99
N LEU A 159 0.84 1.07 9.94
CA LEU A 159 0.25 1.75 11.09
C LEU A 159 -0.60 0.81 11.95
N SER A 160 -1.44 -0.01 11.32
CA SER A 160 -2.36 -0.93 12.00
C SER A 160 -1.62 -2.10 12.68
N ILE A 161 -0.56 -2.62 12.05
CA ILE A 161 0.26 -3.73 12.56
C ILE A 161 1.11 -3.32 13.77
N ARG A 162 1.65 -2.11 13.80
CA ARG A 162 2.46 -1.68 14.94
C ARG A 162 1.57 -1.38 16.15
N GLY A 163 1.69 -2.22 17.19
CA GLY A 163 1.16 -1.99 18.54
C GLY A 163 1.78 -0.79 19.29
N ALA A 164 2.02 0.33 18.61
CA ALA A 164 2.41 1.61 19.20
C ALA A 164 1.24 2.33 19.89
N ARG A 165 0.03 1.75 19.83
CA ARG A 165 -1.27 2.34 20.17
C ARG A 165 -1.39 2.89 21.60
N HIS A 166 -0.52 2.47 22.53
CA HIS A 166 -0.54 2.93 23.94
C HIS A 166 0.83 3.47 24.44
N LYS A 167 1.64 4.07 23.57
CA LYS A 167 2.87 4.76 24.00
C LYS A 167 2.65 6.27 24.06
N ALA A 168 2.72 6.84 25.26
CA ALA A 168 2.56 8.28 25.55
C ALA A 168 3.47 9.22 24.73
N ARG A 169 4.53 8.69 24.11
CA ARG A 169 5.24 9.32 23.00
C ARG A 169 5.37 8.32 21.83
N PRO A 170 4.68 8.52 20.70
CA PRO A 170 4.89 7.69 19.51
C PRO A 170 6.30 7.91 18.96
N ALA A 171 6.86 6.87 18.32
CA ALA A 171 8.15 6.97 17.66
C ALA A 171 8.07 7.93 16.46
N ARG A 172 9.16 8.65 16.14
CA ARG A 172 9.22 9.59 14.99
C ARG A 172 8.84 8.93 13.65
N SER A 173 9.14 7.64 13.48
CA SER A 173 8.73 6.86 12.31
C SER A 173 7.23 6.63 12.22
N TYR A 174 6.54 6.43 13.36
CA TYR A 174 5.08 6.31 13.40
C TYR A 174 4.42 7.64 13.01
N VAL A 175 4.93 8.75 13.55
CA VAL A 175 4.49 10.11 13.17
C VAL A 175 4.63 10.35 11.67
N ARG A 176 5.77 9.96 11.08
CA ARG A 176 5.99 10.12 9.64
C ARG A 176 5.05 9.26 8.79
N LEU A 177 4.87 7.98 9.11
CA LEU A 177 3.92 7.11 8.40
C LEU A 177 2.50 7.67 8.42
N TRP A 178 2.11 8.29 9.54
CA TRP A 178 0.85 8.99 9.71
C TRP A 178 0.71 10.23 8.82
N THR A 179 1.69 11.14 8.84
CA THR A 179 1.66 12.34 8.00
C THR A 179 1.70 11.99 6.50
N ASP A 180 2.49 10.99 6.14
CA ASP A 180 2.61 10.51 4.76
C ASP A 180 1.28 9.88 4.30
N PHE A 181 0.58 9.12 5.16
CA PHE A 181 -0.76 8.59 4.87
C PHE A 181 -1.80 9.70 4.67
N VAL A 182 -1.92 10.65 5.60
CA VAL A 182 -2.92 11.74 5.50
C VAL A 182 -2.67 12.60 4.25
N ALA A 183 -1.41 12.86 3.92
CA ALA A 183 -1.05 13.57 2.69
C ALA A 183 -1.45 12.79 1.43
N CYS A 184 -1.10 11.50 1.34
CA CYS A 184 -1.48 10.65 0.21
C CYS A 184 -3.01 10.54 0.08
N ALA A 185 -3.72 10.30 1.19
CA ALA A 185 -5.16 10.13 1.21
C ALA A 185 -5.91 11.37 0.72
N ARG A 186 -5.48 12.58 1.14
CA ARG A 186 -6.06 13.84 0.65
C ARG A 186 -5.81 14.08 -0.84
N LEU A 187 -4.60 13.76 -1.32
CA LEU A 187 -4.24 13.87 -2.74
C LEU A 187 -5.01 12.87 -3.61
N LEU A 188 -5.25 11.64 -3.12
CA LEU A 188 -6.10 10.66 -3.79
C LEU A 188 -7.57 11.07 -3.78
N ALA A 189 -8.08 11.54 -2.63
CA ALA A 189 -9.46 12.00 -2.50
C ALA A 189 -9.77 13.23 -3.38
N ALA A 190 -8.77 13.99 -3.83
CA ALA A 190 -8.98 15.06 -4.81
C ALA A 190 -9.25 14.53 -6.24
N ARG A 191 -8.81 13.30 -6.56
CA ARG A 191 -8.89 12.70 -7.90
C ARG A 191 -10.27 12.06 -8.15
N TYR A 192 -10.51 11.69 -9.42
CA TYR A 192 -11.54 10.72 -9.75
C TYR A 192 -10.99 9.32 -9.44
N LEU A 193 -11.71 8.60 -8.59
CA LEU A 193 -11.42 7.23 -8.19
C LEU A 193 -12.55 6.32 -8.69
N THR A 194 -12.25 5.07 -8.97
CA THR A 194 -13.27 4.03 -9.18
C THR A 194 -13.95 3.67 -7.86
N ARG A 195 -15.15 3.09 -7.91
CA ARG A 195 -15.92 2.74 -6.69
C ARG A 195 -15.11 1.89 -5.70
N ALA A 196 -14.36 0.90 -6.18
CA ALA A 196 -13.52 0.05 -5.33
C ALA A 196 -12.36 0.82 -4.68
N GLU A 197 -11.75 1.79 -5.38
CA GLU A 197 -10.73 2.68 -4.81
C GLU A 197 -11.33 3.63 -3.76
N GLU A 198 -12.53 4.17 -4.00
CA GLU A 198 -13.26 5.03 -3.04
C GLU A 198 -13.59 4.24 -1.76
N HIS A 199 -14.17 3.04 -1.90
CA HIS A 199 -14.49 2.13 -0.80
C HIS A 199 -13.23 1.77 0.03
N CYS A 200 -12.12 1.44 -0.63
CA CYS A 200 -10.87 1.13 0.06
C CYS A 200 -10.27 2.35 0.79
N LEU A 201 -10.33 3.55 0.19
CA LEU A 201 -9.86 4.78 0.83
C LEU A 201 -10.69 5.16 2.06
N ILE A 202 -12.00 4.91 2.02
CA ILE A 202 -12.90 5.00 3.17
C ILE A 202 -12.45 4.02 4.26
N TRP A 203 -12.35 2.72 3.96
CA TRP A 203 -11.95 1.70 4.92
C TRP A 203 -10.59 1.98 5.58
N MET A 204 -9.58 2.39 4.79
CA MET A 204 -8.27 2.80 5.31
C MET A 204 -8.34 3.96 6.30
N THR A 205 -9.27 4.90 6.11
CA THR A 205 -9.45 6.07 6.98
C THR A 205 -10.13 5.70 8.30
N PHE A 206 -11.11 4.79 8.28
CA PHE A 206 -11.70 4.25 9.51
C PHE A 206 -10.71 3.37 10.30
N LEU A 207 -9.97 2.49 9.61
CA LEU A 207 -8.96 1.63 10.24
C LEU A 207 -7.84 2.44 10.91
N THR A 208 -7.44 3.55 10.30
CA THR A 208 -6.46 4.46 10.92
C THR A 208 -7.06 5.24 12.09
N GLY A 209 -8.29 5.76 11.97
CA GLY A 209 -8.97 6.48 13.06
C GLY A 209 -9.05 5.73 14.38
N TYR A 210 -9.26 4.41 14.35
CA TYR A 210 -9.25 3.57 15.56
C TYR A 210 -7.87 3.50 16.27
N GLY A 211 -6.77 3.79 15.58
CA GLY A 211 -5.41 3.67 16.12
C GLY A 211 -4.89 4.89 16.91
N SER A 212 -5.70 5.94 17.10
CA SER A 212 -5.24 7.24 17.58
C SER A 212 -5.84 7.70 18.91
N GLU A 213 -5.29 7.22 20.03
CA GLU A 213 -5.52 7.81 21.37
C GLU A 213 -4.84 9.19 21.54
N SER A 214 -4.13 9.68 20.52
CA SER A 214 -3.40 10.94 20.57
C SER A 214 -4.19 12.06 19.88
N ARG A 215 -4.66 13.02 20.68
CA ARG A 215 -5.38 14.24 20.24
C ARG A 215 -4.71 15.00 19.07
N ALA A 216 -3.39 14.87 18.92
CA ALA A 216 -2.64 15.51 17.82
C ALA A 216 -2.96 14.94 16.42
N TRP A 217 -3.34 13.65 16.33
CA TRP A 217 -3.69 13.00 15.05
C TRP A 217 -5.20 12.87 14.86
N GLU A 218 -5.97 12.86 15.96
CA GLU A 218 -7.44 12.83 15.93
C GLU A 218 -8.00 13.91 14.99
N GLY A 219 -7.63 15.18 15.18
CA GLY A 219 -8.08 16.27 14.31
C GLY A 219 -7.62 16.18 12.84
N GLN A 220 -6.51 15.50 12.55
CA GLN A 220 -6.08 15.29 11.16
C GLN A 220 -6.92 14.21 10.45
N ILE A 221 -7.32 13.18 11.20
CA ILE A 221 -8.19 12.11 10.69
C ILE A 221 -9.66 12.50 10.69
N GLU A 222 -10.14 13.23 11.68
CA GLU A 222 -11.48 13.84 11.63
C GLU A 222 -11.58 14.73 10.38
N GLY A 223 -10.61 15.63 10.14
CA GLY A 223 -10.60 16.46 8.93
C GLY A 223 -10.32 15.69 7.62
N LEU A 224 -9.83 14.45 7.65
CA LEU A 224 -9.78 13.58 6.47
C LEU A 224 -11.14 12.89 6.27
N LEU A 225 -11.73 12.34 7.32
CA LEU A 225 -13.03 11.68 7.28
C LEU A 225 -14.12 12.67 6.85
N ASP A 226 -14.14 13.89 7.41
CA ASP A 226 -15.07 14.94 7.02
C ASP A 226 -14.99 15.24 5.52
N LEU A 227 -13.79 15.23 4.93
CA LEU A 227 -13.58 15.37 3.50
C LEU A 227 -14.11 14.17 2.71
N LEU A 228 -13.95 12.93 3.20
CA LEU A 228 -14.46 11.73 2.54
C LEU A 228 -15.99 11.61 2.65
N VAL A 229 -16.56 11.93 3.82
CA VAL A 229 -18.01 11.95 4.06
C VAL A 229 -18.66 13.02 3.17
N GLN A 230 -18.13 14.25 3.17
CA GLN A 230 -18.62 15.32 2.29
C GLN A 230 -18.55 14.94 0.80
N ARG A 231 -17.53 14.18 0.38
CA ARG A 231 -17.33 13.81 -1.03
C ARG A 231 -18.14 12.59 -1.48
N TYR A 232 -18.35 11.62 -0.59
CA TYR A 232 -18.88 10.31 -0.95
C TYR A 232 -20.27 9.99 -0.36
N SER A 233 -20.82 10.83 0.53
CA SER A 233 -22.18 10.63 1.09
C SER A 233 -23.28 10.51 0.02
N ASP A 234 -23.14 11.19 -1.11
CA ASP A 234 -24.13 11.11 -2.20
C ASP A 234 -24.01 9.83 -3.06
N ARG A 235 -22.96 9.01 -2.84
CA ARG A 235 -22.70 7.75 -3.57
C ARG A 235 -22.78 6.51 -2.70
N VAL A 236 -22.28 6.61 -1.46
CA VAL A 236 -22.36 5.56 -0.45
C VAL A 236 -23.77 5.59 0.15
N GLY A 237 -24.16 6.75 0.67
CA GLY A 237 -25.40 6.96 1.39
C GLY A 237 -25.21 7.92 2.57
N ARG A 238 -26.32 8.27 3.20
CA ARG A 238 -26.38 9.19 4.36
C ARG A 238 -26.78 8.48 5.66
N GLU A 239 -27.01 7.17 5.60
CA GLU A 239 -27.29 6.31 6.76
C GLU A 239 -26.03 5.54 7.15
N TRP A 240 -25.90 5.12 8.41
CA TRP A 240 -24.69 4.44 8.88
C TRP A 240 -24.56 3.05 8.24
N GLU A 241 -25.69 2.40 8.00
CA GLU A 241 -25.86 1.07 7.42
C GLU A 241 -25.18 0.96 6.04
N ASP A 242 -25.26 2.01 5.21
CA ASP A 242 -24.59 2.08 3.90
C ASP A 242 -23.05 2.07 4.05
N TRP A 243 -22.54 2.85 5.01
CA TRP A 243 -21.12 2.95 5.32
C TRP A 243 -20.59 1.68 5.99
N GLU A 244 -21.38 1.06 6.88
CA GLU A 244 -21.07 -0.23 7.49
C GLU A 244 -20.99 -1.32 6.42
N GLY A 245 -21.89 -1.33 5.43
CA GLY A 245 -21.82 -2.22 4.27
C GLY A 245 -20.47 -2.11 3.54
N VAL A 246 -20.06 -0.90 3.16
CA VAL A 246 -18.76 -0.64 2.52
C VAL A 246 -17.58 -1.08 3.39
N LEU A 247 -17.65 -0.89 4.71
CA LEU A 247 -16.59 -1.27 5.63
C LEU A 247 -16.51 -2.79 5.87
N ARG A 248 -17.63 -3.50 5.74
CA ARG A 248 -17.72 -4.97 5.86
C ARG A 248 -17.22 -5.73 4.63
N ASP A 249 -17.06 -5.07 3.47
CA ASP A 249 -16.41 -5.64 2.29
C ASP A 249 -14.89 -5.90 2.49
N PHE A 250 -14.30 -5.30 3.52
CA PHE A 250 -12.87 -5.44 3.86
C PHE A 250 -12.68 -6.22 5.18
N TRP A 251 -11.53 -6.12 5.84
CA TRP A 251 -11.38 -6.69 7.18
C TRP A 251 -12.19 -5.89 8.21
N TRP A 252 -13.40 -6.39 8.48
CA TRP A 252 -14.22 -5.96 9.60
C TRP A 252 -13.71 -6.54 10.92
N LEU A 253 -13.73 -5.72 11.96
CA LEU A 253 -13.36 -6.08 13.32
C LEU A 253 -14.53 -5.69 14.22
N GLU A 254 -15.34 -6.65 14.68
CA GLU A 254 -16.60 -6.37 15.41
C GLU A 254 -16.45 -5.40 16.61
N PRO A 255 -15.37 -5.43 17.42
CA PRO A 255 -15.18 -4.44 18.48
C PRO A 255 -15.06 -2.98 18.02
N LEU A 256 -14.89 -2.73 16.71
CA LEU A 256 -14.68 -1.40 16.14
C LEU A 256 -15.95 -0.78 15.58
N GLY A 257 -17.00 -1.57 15.31
CA GLY A 257 -18.21 -1.08 14.64
C GLY A 257 -18.83 0.11 15.36
N SER A 258 -18.95 0.03 16.70
CA SER A 258 -19.45 1.13 17.54
C SER A 258 -18.51 2.35 17.61
N ASP A 259 -17.22 2.17 17.38
CA ASP A 259 -16.24 3.26 17.41
C ASP A 259 -16.20 3.98 16.06
N TRP A 260 -16.32 3.22 14.97
CA TRP A 260 -16.46 3.72 13.60
C TRP A 260 -17.79 4.43 13.40
N CYS A 261 -18.91 3.86 13.87
CA CYS A 261 -20.22 4.49 13.86
C CYS A 261 -20.18 5.87 14.52
N ARG A 262 -19.68 5.96 15.77
CA ARG A 262 -19.50 7.23 16.49
C ARG A 262 -18.50 8.21 15.85
N LEU A 263 -17.54 7.72 15.09
CA LEU A 263 -16.61 8.57 14.34
C LEU A 263 -17.29 9.18 13.09
N TRP A 264 -18.12 8.40 12.41
CA TRP A 264 -18.95 8.83 11.28
C TRP A 264 -20.06 9.78 11.72
N GLU A 265 -20.79 9.49 12.80
CA GLU A 265 -21.83 10.38 13.35
C GLU A 265 -21.25 11.77 13.68
N ARG A 266 -20.08 11.81 14.35
CA ARG A 266 -19.35 13.06 14.62
C ARG A 266 -19.03 13.84 13.34
N SER A 267 -18.69 13.15 12.25
CA SER A 267 -18.40 13.75 10.96
C SER A 267 -19.65 14.33 10.31
N MET A 268 -20.74 13.56 10.26
CA MET A 268 -22.04 14.01 9.77
C MET A 268 -22.56 15.23 10.52
N VAL A 269 -22.43 15.26 11.86
CA VAL A 269 -22.83 16.40 12.71
C VAL A 269 -21.97 17.65 12.48
N ARG A 270 -20.73 17.52 11.99
CA ARG A 270 -19.88 18.67 11.62
C ARG A 270 -20.17 19.22 10.21
N LEU A 271 -20.86 18.44 9.38
CA LEU A 271 -21.12 18.75 7.96
C LEU A 271 -22.56 19.18 7.67
N GLY A 272 -23.49 18.95 8.60
CA GLY A 272 -24.89 19.40 8.54
C GLY A 272 -25.12 20.78 9.15
#